data_AF-A0A1S2IF58-F1
#
_entry.id   AF-A0A1S2IF58-F1
#
_cell.length_a   1.000
_cell.length_b   1.000
_cell.length_c   1.000
_cell.angle_alpha   90.00
_cell.angle_beta   90.00
_cell.angle_gamma   90.00
#
_symmetry.space_group_name_H-M   'P 1'
#
loop_
_entity.id
_entity.type
_entity.pdbx_description
1 polymer ?
#
loop_
_entity_poly.entity_id
_entity_poly.type
_entity_poly.pdbx_seq_one_letter_code
_entity_poly.pdbx_strand_id
1 'polypeptide(L)'
;MAIGSKELRPVELDTFEDERLVDELKKAKEELFNLRFQSATGQLESHGRLRAVKRDIARIYTVLRERELGIRATPAPVEAAPKAAKKSTKKADKPAETADETAEESK
;
A
#
# COMPACT_ATOMS: atom_id res chain seq x y z
N MET A 1 -1.93 -16.05 -20.02
CA MET A 1 -1.44 -14.66 -19.93
C MET A 1 -2.02 -14.03 -18.68
N ALA A 2 -1.21 -13.73 -17.66
CA ALA A 2 -1.70 -13.05 -16.46
C ALA A 2 -1.92 -11.56 -16.81
N ILE A 3 -3.17 -11.12 -16.77
CA ILE A 3 -3.53 -9.70 -16.97
C ILE A 3 -3.60 -9.07 -15.58
N GLY A 4 -2.74 -8.08 -15.31
CA GLY A 4 -2.60 -7.46 -13.99
C GLY A 4 -1.15 -7.42 -13.54
N SER A 5 -0.89 -6.66 -12.47
CA SER A 5 0.42 -6.58 -11.83
C SER A 5 0.76 -7.90 -11.15
N LYS A 6 2.04 -8.31 -11.21
CA LYS A 6 2.48 -9.61 -10.68
C LYS A 6 2.32 -9.69 -9.17
N GLU A 7 2.50 -8.55 -8.49
CA GLU A 7 2.44 -8.33 -7.02
C GLU A 7 1.01 -8.27 -6.44
N LEU A 8 -0.01 -8.13 -7.30
CA LEU A 8 -1.41 -8.03 -6.90
C LEU A 8 -2.15 -9.33 -7.26
N ARG A 9 -1.46 -10.46 -7.17
CA ARG A 9 -2.09 -11.78 -7.30
C ARG A 9 -2.79 -12.15 -5.99
N PRO A 10 -3.90 -12.91 -6.03
CA PRO A 10 -4.66 -13.26 -4.84
C PRO A 10 -3.80 -13.83 -3.71
N VAL A 11 -2.84 -14.70 -4.04
CA VAL A 11 -1.92 -15.34 -3.09
C VAL A 11 -1.04 -14.32 -2.35
N GLU A 12 -0.61 -13.25 -3.02
CA GLU A 12 0.24 -12.22 -2.40
C GLU A 12 -0.62 -11.23 -1.60
N LEU A 13 -1.81 -10.90 -2.09
CA LEU A 13 -2.78 -10.06 -1.38
C LEU A 13 -3.23 -10.69 -0.06
N ASP A 14 -3.25 -12.02 0.02
CA ASP A 14 -3.55 -12.76 1.25
C ASP A 14 -2.49 -12.56 2.34
N THR A 15 -1.27 -12.14 1.98
CA THR A 15 -0.20 -11.83 2.95
C THR A 15 -0.26 -10.40 3.49
N PHE A 16 -1.05 -9.52 2.87
CA PHE A 16 -1.15 -8.11 3.28
C PHE A 16 -2.23 -7.91 4.34
N GLU A 17 -1.99 -6.94 5.22
CA GLU A 17 -2.97 -6.42 6.17
C GLU A 17 -4.05 -5.61 5.45
N ASP A 18 -5.22 -5.47 6.07
CA ASP A 18 -6.37 -4.76 5.48
C ASP A 18 -6.04 -3.29 5.18
N GLU A 19 -5.29 -2.62 6.05
CA GLU A 19 -4.88 -1.22 5.83
C GLU A 19 -4.03 -1.06 4.57
N ARG A 20 -3.06 -1.96 4.38
CA ARG A 20 -2.20 -1.97 3.20
C ARG A 20 -2.99 -2.24 1.92
N LEU A 21 -3.96 -3.16 1.96
CA LEU A 21 -4.85 -3.42 0.81
C LEU A 21 -5.64 -2.17 0.43
N VAL A 22 -6.14 -1.42 1.40
CA VAL A 22 -6.87 -0.16 1.17
C VAL A 22 -5.96 0.90 0.54
N ASP A 23 -4.71 0.99 0.95
CA ASP A 23 -3.76 1.95 0.37
C ASP A 23 -3.33 1.59 -1.05
N GLU A 24 -3.11 0.31 -1.33
CA GLU A 24 -2.86 -0.17 -2.69
C GLU A 24 -4.06 0.07 -3.61
N LEU A 25 -5.28 -0.06 -3.08
CA LEU A 25 -6.52 0.25 -3.78
C LEU A 25 -6.60 1.74 -4.16
N LYS A 26 -6.24 2.66 -3.25
CA LYS A 26 -6.20 4.10 -3.54
C LYS A 26 -5.21 4.41 -4.67
N LYS A 27 -3.98 3.88 -4.58
CA LYS A 27 -2.94 4.04 -5.61
C LYS A 27 -3.40 3.53 -6.98
N ALA A 28 -4.03 2.34 -7.02
CA ALA A 28 -4.53 1.78 -8.27
C ALA A 28 -5.69 2.60 -8.87
N LYS A 29 -6.54 3.24 -8.05
CA LYS A 29 -7.59 4.14 -8.52
C LYS A 29 -7.04 5.42 -9.12
N GLU A 30 -6.03 6.02 -8.49
CA GLU A 30 -5.34 7.20 -9.01
C GLU A 30 -4.67 6.89 -10.35
N GLU A 31 -3.98 5.75 -10.44
CA GLU A 31 -3.41 5.29 -11.70
C GLU A 31 -4.48 5.10 -12.78
N LEU A 32 -5.62 4.48 -12.43
CA LEU A 32 -6.72 4.31 -13.38
C LEU A 32 -7.29 5.66 -13.84
N PHE A 33 -7.39 6.65 -12.96
CA PHE A 33 -7.84 7.99 -13.32
C PHE A 33 -6.88 8.64 -14.32
N ASN A 34 -5.57 8.61 -14.03
CA ASN A 34 -4.55 9.16 -14.92
C ASN A 34 -4.53 8.46 -16.28
N LEU A 35 -4.63 7.13 -16.31
CA LEU A 35 -4.70 6.37 -17.57
C LEU A 35 -5.98 6.66 -18.36
N ARG A 36 -7.11 6.93 -17.69
CA ARG A 36 -8.35 7.33 -18.38
C ARG A 36 -8.24 8.75 -18.94
N PHE A 37 -7.57 9.64 -18.22
CA PHE A 37 -7.29 10.99 -18.71
C PHE A 37 -6.38 10.95 -19.95
N GLN A 38 -5.27 10.22 -19.89
CA GLN A 38 -4.37 10.01 -21.04
C GLN A 38 -5.06 9.30 -22.21
N SER A 39 -5.96 8.36 -21.93
CA SER A 39 -6.76 7.69 -22.96
C SER A 39 -7.74 8.64 -23.64
N ALA A 40 -8.26 9.64 -22.93
CA ALA A 40 -9.16 10.64 -23.50
C ALA A 40 -8.41 11.68 -24.35
N THR A 41 -7.17 12.02 -23.98
CA THR A 41 -6.30 12.92 -24.77
C THR A 41 -5.61 12.22 -25.95
N GLY A 42 -5.73 10.89 -26.05
CA GLY A 42 -5.12 10.10 -27.13
C GLY A 42 -3.62 9.92 -27.01
N GLN A 43 -3.01 10.32 -25.88
CA GLN A 43 -1.57 10.23 -25.61
C GLN A 43 -1.20 8.96 -24.84
N LEU A 44 -2.08 7.96 -24.82
CA LEU A 44 -1.87 6.75 -24.04
C LEU A 44 -0.88 5.81 -24.73
N GLU A 45 0.28 5.59 -24.12
CA GLU A 45 1.31 4.68 -24.64
C GLU A 45 0.93 3.20 -24.50
N SER A 46 0.18 2.83 -23.45
CA SER A 46 -0.15 1.44 -23.15
C SER A 46 -1.64 1.20 -22.85
N HIS A 47 -2.40 0.87 -23.89
CA HIS A 47 -3.81 0.45 -23.75
C HIS A 47 -3.99 -0.82 -22.91
N GLY A 48 -2.98 -1.70 -22.87
CA GLY A 48 -2.99 -2.91 -22.05
C GLY A 48 -3.02 -2.62 -20.55
N ARG A 49 -2.40 -1.52 -20.12
CA ARG A 49 -2.30 -1.13 -18.71
C ARG A 49 -3.66 -0.82 -18.10
N LEU A 50 -4.56 -0.16 -18.85
CA LEU A 50 -5.94 0.09 -18.41
C LEU A 50 -6.67 -1.20 -18.00
N ARG A 51 -6.48 -2.29 -18.75
CA ARG A 51 -7.10 -3.59 -18.44
C ARG A 51 -6.44 -4.26 -17.24
N ALA A 52 -5.12 -4.11 -17.10
CA ALA A 52 -4.36 -4.62 -15.96
C ALA A 52 -4.81 -3.96 -14.65
N VAL A 53 -4.82 -2.62 -14.59
CA VAL A 53 -5.20 -1.87 -13.39
C VAL A 53 -6.65 -2.14 -12.97
N LYS A 54 -7.59 -2.25 -13.93
CA LYS A 54 -8.98 -2.66 -13.63
C LYS A 54 -9.07 -4.04 -12.97
N ARG A 55 -8.26 -5.00 -13.45
CA ARG A 55 -8.21 -6.35 -12.88
C ARG A 55 -7.60 -6.35 -11.48
N ASP A 56 -6.56 -5.55 -11.27
CA ASP A 56 -5.89 -5.43 -9.98
C ASP A 56 -6.84 -4.86 -8.92
N ILE A 57 -7.58 -3.79 -9.25
CA ILE A 57 -8.63 -3.23 -8.38
C ILE A 57 -9.69 -4.29 -8.05
N ALA A 58 -10.16 -5.04 -9.06
CA ALA A 58 -11.17 -6.08 -8.85
C ALA A 58 -10.67 -7.17 -7.88
N ARG A 59 -9.40 -7.59 -7.99
CA ARG A 59 -8.80 -8.57 -7.08
C ARG A 59 -8.77 -8.07 -5.64
N ILE A 60 -8.33 -6.84 -5.42
CA ILE A 60 -8.27 -6.27 -4.06
C ILE A 60 -9.67 -6.25 -3.44
N TYR A 61 -10.69 -5.81 -4.18
CA TYR A 61 -12.07 -5.85 -3.70
C TYR A 61 -12.57 -7.26 -3.39
N THR A 62 -12.22 -8.26 -4.21
CA THR A 62 -12.61 -9.64 -3.92
C THR A 62 -12.00 -10.14 -2.61
N VAL A 63 -10.71 -9.85 -2.35
CA VAL A 63 -10.07 -10.27 -1.10
C VAL A 63 -10.70 -9.57 0.10
N LEU A 64 -10.90 -8.25 0.03
CA LEU A 64 -11.57 -7.49 1.09
C LEU A 64 -12.98 -8.04 1.37
N ARG A 65 -13.76 -8.33 0.33
CA ARG A 65 -15.10 -8.87 0.48
C ARG A 65 -15.11 -10.30 1.04
N GLU A 66 -14.16 -11.14 0.62
CA GLU A 66 -14.01 -12.50 1.16
C GLU A 66 -13.59 -12.48 2.63
N ARG A 67 -12.80 -11.49 3.07
CA ARG A 67 -12.47 -11.25 4.49
C ARG A 67 -13.69 -10.79 5.29
N GLU A 68 -14.48 -9.85 4.77
CA GLU A 68 -15.76 -9.42 5.38
C GLU A 68 -16.73 -10.60 5.57
N LEU A 69 -16.75 -11.54 4.62
CA LEU A 69 -17.61 -12.73 4.65
C LEU A 69 -17.01 -13.90 5.45
N GLY A 70 -15.79 -13.75 6.00
CA GLY A 70 -15.08 -14.79 6.75
C GLY A 70 -14.67 -16.02 5.91
N ILE A 71 -14.65 -15.89 4.57
CA ILE A 71 -14.31 -16.98 3.65
C ILE A 71 -12.79 -17.14 3.54
N ARG A 72 -12.03 -16.03 3.70
CA ARG A 72 -10.56 -16.06 3.78
C ARG A 72 -10.09 -15.70 5.18
N ALA A 73 -9.07 -16.44 5.64
CA ALA A 73 -8.32 -16.09 6.82
C ALA A 73 -7.51 -14.82 6.55
N THR A 74 -7.79 -13.76 7.31
CA THR A 74 -6.86 -12.64 7.47
C THR A 74 -5.56 -13.22 8.07
N PRO A 75 -4.37 -12.86 7.55
CA PRO A 75 -3.15 -13.08 8.31
C PRO A 75 -3.31 -12.26 9.59
N ALA A 76 -3.60 -12.93 10.70
CA ALA A 76 -3.64 -12.29 12.00
C ALA A 76 -2.29 -11.58 12.21
N PRO A 77 -2.27 -10.37 12.78
CA PRO A 77 -1.03 -9.68 13.09
C PRO A 77 -0.25 -10.53 14.09
N VAL A 78 0.71 -11.31 13.58
CA VAL A 78 1.77 -11.88 14.39
C VAL A 78 2.68 -10.72 14.77
N GLU A 79 2.39 -10.17 15.96
CA GLU A 79 3.27 -9.43 16.88
C GLU A 79 2.61 -8.14 17.44
N ALA A 80 1.65 -8.31 18.34
CA ALA A 80 1.43 -7.32 19.40
C ALA A 80 0.95 -7.96 20.72
N ALA A 81 1.81 -7.83 21.74
CA ALA A 81 1.63 -7.98 23.21
C ALA A 81 1.89 -9.38 23.83
N PRO A 82 2.41 -9.50 25.09
CA PRO A 82 2.90 -8.48 26.04
C PRO A 82 4.23 -8.84 26.78
N LYS A 83 5.10 -7.87 27.11
CA LYS A 83 6.04 -8.02 28.25
C LYS A 83 6.12 -6.75 29.09
N ALA A 84 5.66 -6.88 30.34
CA ALA A 84 5.74 -5.88 31.38
C ALA A 84 7.13 -5.85 32.06
N ALA A 85 7.62 -4.63 32.27
CA ALA A 85 8.30 -4.10 33.46
C ALA A 85 9.66 -4.69 33.97
N LYS A 86 10.69 -3.82 33.85
CA LYS A 86 11.66 -3.36 34.88
C LYS A 86 13.10 -3.95 34.95
N LYS A 87 14.03 -3.07 34.50
CA LYS A 87 15.14 -2.42 35.25
C LYS A 87 16.51 -3.11 35.35
N SER A 88 17.49 -2.56 34.63
CA SER A 88 18.77 -2.07 35.20
C SER A 88 19.69 -1.38 34.16
N THR A 89 19.68 -0.05 34.18
CA THR A 89 20.85 0.88 34.19
C THR A 89 22.19 0.46 33.55
N LYS A 90 22.69 1.29 32.61
CA LYS A 90 23.96 2.10 32.68
C LYS A 90 24.31 2.61 31.25
N LYS A 91 24.07 3.89 30.94
CA LYS A 91 25.07 4.98 30.72
C LYS A 91 26.05 4.64 29.56
N ALA A 92 26.09 5.30 28.41
CA ALA A 92 26.29 6.72 28.07
C ALA A 92 25.90 6.90 26.56
N ASP A 93 25.74 8.04 25.91
CA ASP A 93 26.03 9.45 26.14
C ASP A 93 25.13 10.27 25.16
N LYS A 94 24.99 11.58 25.37
CA LYS A 94 24.02 12.51 24.75
C LYS A 94 24.80 13.48 23.81
N PRO A 95 24.21 14.55 23.24
CA PRO A 95 23.37 14.73 22.04
C PRO A 95 24.04 15.55 20.91
N ALA A 96 23.38 15.63 19.75
CA ALA A 96 23.32 16.82 18.88
C ALA A 96 21.95 16.78 18.18
N GLU A 97 20.92 17.45 18.72
CA GLU A 97 20.54 18.85 18.54
C GLU A 97 19.76 19.08 17.24
N THR A 98 18.50 19.49 17.43
CA THR A 98 17.46 19.83 16.48
C THR A 98 17.48 21.33 16.15
N ALA A 99 17.34 21.67 14.87
CA ALA A 99 16.75 22.91 14.34
C ALA A 99 16.49 22.60 12.85
N ASP A 100 15.28 22.38 12.36
CA ASP A 100 14.12 23.27 12.26
C ASP A 100 14.41 24.61 11.57
N GLU A 101 13.48 24.95 10.67
CA GLU A 101 13.26 26.25 10.03
C GLU A 101 14.01 26.65 8.73
N THR A 102 13.27 26.46 7.62
CA THR A 102 12.78 27.52 6.71
C THR A 102 13.73 28.62 6.21
N ALA A 103 13.93 28.67 4.89
CA ALA A 103 13.93 29.86 4.01
C ALA A 103 14.34 29.37 2.60
N GLU A 104 13.48 29.40 1.58
CA GLU A 104 13.12 30.59 0.79
C GLU A 104 14.26 31.05 -0.16
N GLU A 105 13.95 30.94 -1.46
CA GLU A 105 14.36 31.75 -2.61
C GLU A 105 15.84 31.96 -3.02
N SER A 106 16.00 31.83 -4.36
CA SER A 106 16.87 32.63 -5.23
C SER A 106 18.39 32.39 -5.09
N LYS A 107 19.11 31.95 -6.13
CA LYS A 107 19.33 32.63 -7.42
C LYS A 107 20.04 31.69 -8.40
#